data_AF-A0A0Q3T6Y6-F1
#
_entry.id   AF-A0A0Q3T6Y6-F1
#
_cell.length_a   1.000
_cell.length_b   1.000
_cell.length_c   1.000
_cell.angle_alpha   90.00
_cell.angle_beta   90.00
_cell.angle_gamma   90.00
#
_symmetry.space_group_name_H-M   'P 1'
#
loop_
_entity.id
_entity.type
_entity.pdbx_description
1 polymer ?
#
loop_
_entity_poly.entity_id
_entity_poly.type
_entity_poly.pdbx_seq_one_letter_code
_entity_poly.pdbx_strand_id
1 'polypeptide(L)'
;MEYLTDQDFETAEKNGISKENAYQRFYRYGWSKRRTINTPVKVYTNPWQKWKAIAESNGISERLFRRSVATKWEPEHAAMEPIRIRSKEATQ
;
A
#
# COMPACT_ATOMS: atom_id res chain seq x y z
N MET A 1 -33.98 15.14 -5.47
CA MET A 1 -32.54 14.81 -5.53
C MET A 1 -32.18 14.15 -4.23
N GLU A 2 -31.61 12.95 -4.30
CA GLU A 2 -31.15 12.25 -3.11
C GLU A 2 -29.85 12.90 -2.64
N TYR A 3 -29.69 13.07 -1.32
CA TYR A 3 -28.50 13.65 -0.70
C TYR A 3 -28.05 12.77 0.47
N LEU A 4 -26.75 12.79 0.75
CA LEU A 4 -26.20 12.15 1.94
C LEU A 4 -26.54 13.00 3.17
N THR A 5 -27.06 12.35 4.21
CA THR A 5 -27.26 12.96 5.53
C THR A 5 -26.10 12.63 6.46
N ASP A 6 -26.01 13.33 7.59
CA ASP A 6 -25.02 13.01 8.64
C ASP A 6 -25.08 11.55 9.09
N GLN A 7 -26.29 10.97 9.19
CA GLN A 7 -26.48 9.57 9.54
C GLN A 7 -25.89 8.60 8.49
N ASP A 8 -25.93 8.96 7.21
CA ASP A 8 -25.31 8.18 6.14
C ASP A 8 -23.78 8.22 6.27
N PHE A 9 -23.22 9.37 6.63
CA PHE A 9 -21.79 9.51 6.91
C PHE A 9 -21.36 8.71 8.13
N GLU A 10 -22.12 8.73 9.22
CA GLU A 10 -21.85 7.90 10.41
C GLU A 10 -21.89 6.40 10.06
N THR A 11 -22.83 5.99 9.21
CA THR A 11 -22.93 4.59 8.75
C THR A 11 -21.74 4.23 7.85
N ALA A 12 -21.34 5.14 6.97
CA ALA A 12 -20.15 4.96 6.14
C ALA A 12 -18.88 4.82 6.99
N GLU A 13 -18.72 5.65 8.02
CA GLU A 13 -17.58 5.58 8.95
C GLU A 13 -17.53 4.26 9.71
N LYS A 14 -18.69 3.76 10.18
CA LYS A 14 -18.79 2.42 10.79
C LYS A 14 -18.38 1.29 9.84
N ASN A 15 -18.56 1.49 8.54
CA ASN A 15 -18.13 0.58 7.47
C ASN A 15 -16.70 0.84 6.97
N GLY A 16 -15.93 1.70 7.65
CA GLY A 16 -14.54 2.01 7.29
C GLY A 16 -14.40 2.95 6.08
N ILE A 17 -15.44 3.71 5.77
CA ILE A 17 -15.47 4.65 4.64
C ILE A 17 -15.46 6.06 5.21
N SER A 18 -14.40 6.81 4.94
CA SER A 18 -14.30 8.21 5.38
C SER A 18 -15.36 9.09 4.73
N LYS A 19 -15.76 10.17 5.41
CA LYS A 19 -16.74 11.15 4.90
C LYS A 19 -16.37 11.68 3.52
N GLU A 20 -15.09 11.98 3.30
CA GLU A 20 -14.58 12.44 2.00
C GLU A 20 -14.76 11.39 0.89
N ASN A 21 -14.47 10.11 1.17
CA ASN A 21 -14.68 9.04 0.20
C ASN A 21 -16.16 8.84 -0.11
N ALA A 22 -17.02 8.90 0.91
CA ALA A 22 -18.47 8.84 0.73
C ALA A 22 -18.97 10.01 -0.14
N TYR A 23 -18.50 11.22 0.14
CA TYR A 23 -18.82 12.42 -0.63
C TYR A 23 -18.37 12.31 -2.08
N GLN A 24 -17.12 11.92 -2.35
CA GLN A 24 -16.62 11.75 -3.72
C GLN A 24 -17.44 10.70 -4.48
N ARG A 25 -17.72 9.55 -3.87
CA ARG A 25 -18.48 8.48 -4.52
C ARG A 25 -19.87 8.92 -4.92
N PHE A 26 -20.57 9.62 -4.03
CA PHE A 26 -21.94 10.05 -4.28
C PHE A 26 -22.00 11.23 -5.26
N TYR A 27 -21.28 12.32 -4.98
CA TYR A 27 -21.40 13.57 -5.73
C TYR A 27 -20.53 13.63 -6.99
N ARG A 28 -19.36 13.00 -7.00
CA ARG A 28 -18.46 13.03 -8.18
C ARG A 28 -18.64 11.81 -9.07
N TYR A 29 -18.82 10.62 -8.47
CA TYR A 29 -18.93 9.37 -9.25
C TYR A 29 -20.38 8.95 -9.51
N GLY A 30 -21.37 9.65 -8.95
CA GLY A 30 -22.78 9.36 -9.17
C GLY A 30 -23.24 8.02 -8.59
N TRP A 31 -22.57 7.53 -7.54
CA TRP A 31 -22.99 6.29 -6.89
C TRP A 31 -24.28 6.48 -6.11
N SER A 32 -25.10 5.43 -6.04
CA SER A 32 -26.26 5.43 -5.15
C SER A 32 -25.83 5.50 -3.68
N LYS A 33 -26.70 6.04 -2.82
CA LYS A 33 -26.46 6.14 -1.37
C LYS A 33 -26.09 4.79 -0.77
N ARG A 34 -26.90 3.75 -1.06
CA ARG A 34 -26.67 2.38 -0.60
C ARG A 34 -25.30 1.85 -0.98
N ARG A 35 -24.86 2.08 -2.24
CA ARG A 35 -23.54 1.65 -2.70
C ARG A 35 -22.42 2.42 -2.00
N THR A 36 -22.62 3.72 -1.82
CA THR A 36 -21.65 4.62 -1.19
C THR A 36 -21.33 4.22 0.25
N ILE A 37 -22.34 3.90 1.05
CA ILE A 37 -22.17 3.55 2.47
C ILE A 37 -21.72 2.10 2.70
N ASN A 38 -21.92 1.19 1.75
CA ASN A 38 -21.62 -0.25 1.92
C ASN A 38 -20.35 -0.72 1.20
N THR A 39 -19.79 0.06 0.27
CA THR A 39 -18.60 -0.39 -0.47
C THR A 39 -17.34 -0.07 0.33
N PRO A 40 -16.59 -1.03 0.86
CA PRO A 40 -15.37 -0.73 1.60
C PRO A 40 -14.33 -0.01 0.72
N VAL A 41 -13.46 0.79 1.33
CA VAL A 41 -12.33 1.39 0.63
C VAL A 41 -11.27 0.31 0.42
N LYS A 42 -10.84 0.11 -0.84
CA LYS A 42 -9.71 -0.78 -1.11
C LYS A 42 -8.45 -0.16 -0.52
N VAL A 43 -7.87 -0.82 0.48
CA VAL A 43 -6.55 -0.44 1.01
C VAL A 43 -5.50 -1.07 0.10
N TYR A 44 -4.82 -0.25 -0.69
CA TYR A 44 -3.66 -0.71 -1.44
C TYR A 44 -2.44 -0.68 -0.52
N THR A 45 -2.12 -1.81 0.10
CA THR A 45 -0.82 -1.99 0.75
C THR A 45 0.24 -2.09 -0.33
N ASN A 46 1.18 -1.16 -0.37
CA ASN A 46 2.31 -1.25 -1.30
C ASN A 46 3.20 -2.43 -0.85
N PRO A 47 3.25 -3.56 -1.59
CA PRO A 47 4.05 -4.72 -1.19
C PRO A 47 5.53 -4.33 -1.03
N TRP A 48 5.98 -3.31 -1.77
CA TRP A 48 7.33 -2.76 -1.66
C TRP A 48 7.66 -2.26 -0.25
N GLN A 49 6.71 -1.66 0.49
CA GLN A 49 6.99 -1.21 1.86
C GLN A 49 7.20 -2.38 2.83
N LYS A 50 6.37 -3.43 2.71
CA LYS A 50 6.54 -4.66 3.50
C LYS A 50 7.93 -5.28 3.25
N TRP A 51 8.30 -5.42 1.98
CA TRP A 51 9.57 -6.04 1.60
C TRP A 51 10.77 -5.15 1.87
N LYS A 52 10.63 -3.83 1.82
CA LYS A 52 11.66 -2.88 2.24
C LYS A 52 12.03 -3.08 3.72
N ALA A 53 11.03 -3.17 4.61
CA ALA A 53 11.29 -3.38 6.03
C ALA A 53 12.02 -4.72 6.30
N ILE A 54 11.65 -5.77 5.55
CA ILE A 54 12.32 -7.08 5.61
C ILE A 54 13.75 -6.97 5.08
N ALA A 55 13.97 -6.28 3.96
CA ALA A 55 15.28 -6.06 3.38
C ALA A 55 16.21 -5.29 4.34
N GLU A 56 15.72 -4.24 4.99
CA GLU A 56 16.46 -3.48 5.99
C GLU A 56 16.83 -4.35 7.21
N SER A 57 15.91 -5.19 7.69
CA SER A 57 16.19 -6.16 8.75
C SER A 57 17.22 -7.22 8.35
N ASN A 58 17.32 -7.54 7.05
CA ASN A 58 18.31 -8.45 6.48
C ASN A 58 19.62 -7.75 6.08
N GLY A 59 19.79 -6.46 6.42
CA GLY A 59 20.98 -5.67 6.09
C GLY A 59 21.08 -5.26 4.62
N ILE A 60 20.03 -5.46 3.83
CA ILE A 60 19.95 -5.09 2.42
C ILE A 60 19.50 -3.63 2.32
N SER A 61 20.38 -2.77 1.81
CA SER A 61 20.02 -1.36 1.58
C SER A 61 18.89 -1.23 0.56
N GLU A 62 18.03 -0.22 0.74
CA GLU A 62 16.92 0.10 -0.18
C GLU A 62 17.39 0.20 -1.64
N ARG A 63 18.58 0.77 -1.87
CA ARG A 63 19.18 0.89 -3.20
C ARG A 63 19.45 -0.48 -3.82
N LEU A 64 19.99 -1.42 -3.05
CA LEU A 64 20.25 -2.79 -3.51
C LEU A 64 18.95 -3.55 -3.74
N PHE A 65 18.02 -3.46 -2.78
CA PHE A 65 16.69 -4.05 -2.90
C PHE A 65 15.97 -3.59 -4.17
N ARG A 66 15.95 -2.28 -4.43
CA ARG A 66 15.36 -1.69 -5.64
C ARG A 66 16.03 -2.20 -6.92
N ARG A 67 17.36 -2.38 -6.89
CA ARG A 67 18.11 -2.94 -8.03
C ARG A 67 17.73 -4.41 -8.27
N SER A 68 17.66 -5.22 -7.23
CA SER A 68 17.28 -6.64 -7.32
C SER A 68 15.87 -6.81 -7.90
N VAL A 69 14.88 -6.04 -7.40
CA VAL A 69 13.51 -6.01 -7.96
C VAL A 69 13.50 -5.59 -9.43
N ALA A 70 14.28 -4.57 -9.80
CA ALA A 70 14.39 -4.12 -11.20
C ALA A 70 15.03 -5.18 -12.13
N THR A 71 15.90 -6.04 -11.60
CA THR A 71 16.52 -7.15 -12.35
C THR A 71 15.66 -8.43 -12.43
N LYS A 72 14.34 -8.31 -12.26
CA LYS A 72 13.33 -9.39 -12.33
C LYS A 72 13.31 -10.38 -11.15
N TRP A 73 13.86 -10.02 -10.00
CA TRP A 73 13.67 -10.82 -8.79
C TRP A 73 12.33 -10.48 -8.15
N GLU A 74 11.59 -11.49 -7.71
CA GLU A 74 10.41 -11.24 -6.89
C GLU A 74 10.82 -10.46 -5.63
N PRO A 75 10.01 -9.48 -5.19
CA PRO A 75 10.34 -8.64 -4.05
C PRO A 75 10.53 -9.44 -2.75
N GLU A 76 9.99 -10.66 -2.67
CA GLU A 76 10.26 -11.59 -1.57
C GLU A 76 11.71 -12.06 -1.57
N HIS A 77 12.18 -12.57 -2.72
CA HIS A 77 13.55 -13.06 -2.86
C HIS A 77 14.57 -11.93 -2.76
N ALA A 78 14.28 -10.78 -3.36
CA ALA A 78 15.15 -9.61 -3.29
C ALA A 78 15.35 -9.08 -1.87
N ALA A 79 14.38 -9.28 -0.97
CA ALA A 79 14.46 -8.87 0.42
C ALA A 79 15.18 -9.90 1.32
N MET A 80 15.30 -11.15 0.88
CA MET A 80 15.88 -12.26 1.66
C MET A 80 17.26 -12.70 1.17
N GLU A 81 17.67 -12.31 -0.05
CA GLU A 81 18.96 -12.67 -0.57
C GLU A 81 20.10 -12.00 0.20
N PRO A 82 21.03 -12.77 0.80
CA PRO A 82 22.20 -12.20 1.43
C PRO A 82 23.03 -11.49 0.35
N ILE A 83 23.37 -10.23 0.60
CA ILE A 83 24.30 -9.51 -0.25
C ILE A 83 25.58 -10.35 -0.29
N ARG A 84 26.00 -10.82 -1.47
CA ARG A 84 27.40 -11.22 -1.66
C ARG A 84 28.22 -9.95 -1.51
N ILE A 85 28.55 -9.61 -0.27
CA ILE A 85 29.52 -8.56 0.03
C ILE A 85 30.80 -9.10 -0.61
N ARG A 86 31.22 -8.51 -1.73
CA ARG A 86 32.58 -8.67 -2.20
C ARG A 86 33.39 -7.97 -1.13
N SER A 87 33.84 -8.70 -0.11
CA SER A 87 34.81 -8.21 0.84
C SER A 87 35.90 -7.56 0.02
N LYS A 88 36.10 -6.25 0.21
CA LYS A 88 37.36 -5.65 -0.21
C LYS A 88 38.38 -6.22 0.76
N GLU A 89 38.82 -7.44 0.49
CA GLU A 89 40.05 -7.97 1.07
C GLU A 89 41.12 -6.96 0.68
N ALA A 90 41.63 -6.27 1.68
CA ALA A 90 42.67 -5.28 1.54
C ALA A 90 43.84 -5.95 0.80
N THR A 91 44.16 -5.39 -0.36
CA THR A 91 45.38 -5.69 -1.11
C THR A 91 46.56 -5.63 -0.15
N GLN A 92 47.24 -6.77 0.02
CA GLN A 92 48.56 -6.87 0.65
C GLN A 92 49.60 -6.09 -0.13
#